data_AF-A0A352PST4-F1
#
_entry.id   AF-A0A352PST4-F1
#
_cell.length_a   1.000
_cell.length_b   1.000
_cell.length_c   1.000
_cell.angle_alpha   90.00
_cell.angle_beta   90.00
_cell.angle_gamma   90.00
#
_symmetry.space_group_name_H-M   'P 1'
#
loop_
_entity.id
_entity.type
_entity.pdbx_description
1 polymer ?
#
loop_
_entity_poly.entity_id
_entity_poly.type
_entity_poly.pdbx_seq_one_letter_code
_entity_poly.pdbx_strand_id
1 'polypeptide(L)' 'MILSELGAEIIKVEMPGKGEPERLAPPMTPKGESYQFLTRNRGKKSITLNLRSPKGLEIARKLAAKADVLVENFA' A
#
# COMPACT_ATOMS: atom_id res chain seq x y z
N MET A 1 7.89 -4.10 -5.11
CA MET A 1 7.83 -4.06 -6.58
C MET A 1 8.28 -5.41 -7.12
N ILE A 2 9.54 -5.80 -6.87
CA ILE A 2 10.13 -7.08 -7.30
C ILE A 2 9.23 -8.29 -6.99
N LEU A 3 8.75 -8.44 -5.74
CA LEU A 3 7.85 -9.57 -5.39
C LEU A 3 6.59 -9.63 -6.27
N SER A 4 6.00 -8.48 -6.60
CA SER A 4 4.82 -8.41 -7.48
C SER A 4 5.14 -8.85 -8.90
N GLU A 5 6.32 -8.46 -9.39
CA GLU A 5 6.80 -8.81 -10.73
C GLU A 5 7.18 -10.28 -10.85
N LEU A 6 7.58 -10.89 -9.73
CA LEU A 6 7.82 -12.33 -9.60
C LEU A 6 6.53 -13.13 -9.33
N GLY A 7 5.35 -12.50 -9.40
CA GLY A 7 4.06 -13.18 -9.35
C GLY A 7 3.34 -13.16 -8.00
N ALA A 8 3.88 -12.49 -6.97
CA ALA A 8 3.18 -12.38 -5.70
C ALA A 8 1.97 -11.44 -5.81
N GLU A 9 0.85 -11.85 -5.20
CA GLU A 9 -0.26 -10.95 -4.93
C GLU A 9 0.12 -10.02 -3.76
N ILE A 10 0.07 -8.70 -3.99
CA ILE A 10 0.40 -7.72 -2.97
C ILE A 10 -0.81 -6.83 -2.68
N ILE A 11 -1.21 -6.77 -1.42
CA ILE A 11 -2.20 -5.82 -0.91
C ILE A 11 -1.47 -4.74 -0.11
N LYS A 12 -1.35 -3.54 -0.67
CA LYS A 12 -0.82 -2.36 0.02
C LYS A 12 -1.91 -1.81 0.95
N VAL A 13 -1.60 -1.71 2.23
CA VAL A 13 -2.50 -1.15 3.25
C VAL A 13 -2.10 0.30 3.53
N GLU A 14 -3.02 1.24 3.34
CA GLU A 14 -2.73 2.66 3.42
C GLU A 14 -3.69 3.41 4.36
N MET A 15 -3.26 4.56 4.90
CA MET A 15 -4.11 5.37 5.77
C MET A 15 -5.27 5.99 4.97
N PRO A 16 -6.54 5.86 5.41
CA PRO A 16 -7.67 6.52 4.76
C PRO A 16 -7.48 8.03 4.62
N GLY A 17 -7.85 8.59 3.47
CA GLY A 17 -7.77 10.02 3.16
C GLY A 17 -6.37 10.59 2.92
N LYS A 18 -5.30 9.88 3.33
CA LYS A 18 -3.91 10.32 3.16
C LYS A 18 -3.14 9.46 2.15
N GLY A 19 -3.31 8.15 2.20
CA GLY A 19 -2.48 7.22 1.43
C GLY A 19 -1.01 7.22 1.88
N GLU A 20 -0.15 6.66 1.04
CA GLU A 20 1.30 6.86 1.10
C GLU A 20 1.69 8.29 0.64
N PRO A 21 2.63 8.99 1.33
CA PRO A 21 3.05 10.34 0.94
C PRO A 21 3.58 10.46 -0.49
N GLU A 22 4.21 9.40 -1.00
CA GLU A 22 4.77 9.36 -2.35
C GLU A 22 3.70 9.52 -3.45
N ARG A 23 2.42 9.30 -3.15
CA ARG A 23 1.30 9.59 -4.08
C ARG A 23 1.28 11.04 -4.56
N LEU A 24 1.81 11.97 -3.76
CA LEU A 24 1.88 13.40 -4.05
C LEU A 24 3.31 13.87 -4.36
N ALA A 25 4.27 12.95 -4.50
CA ALA A 25 5.67 13.31 -4.73
C ALA A 25 5.94 13.62 -6.21
N PRO A 26 6.61 14.73 -6.54
CA PRO A 26 7.01 15.02 -7.91
C PRO A 26 8.07 14.02 -8.42
N PRO A 27 8.26 13.88 -9.75
CA PRO A 27 7.50 14.55 -10.80
C PRO A 27 6.08 13.99 -10.96
N MET A 28 5.16 14.83 -11.43
CA MET A 28 3.75 14.48 -11.62
C MET A 28 3.44 14.21 -13.09
N THR A 29 2.57 13.23 -13.35
CA THR A 29 1.99 13.00 -14.68
C THR A 29 1.10 14.19 -15.08
N PRO A 30 0.75 14.35 -16.37
CA PRO A 30 -0.25 15.35 -16.80
C PRO A 30 -1.62 15.19 -16.12
N LYS A 31 -1.90 14.02 -15.52
CA LYS A 31 -3.13 13.74 -14.77
C LYS A 31 -3.02 14.03 -13.27
N GLY A 32 -1.88 14.55 -12.82
CA GLY A 32 -1.65 14.88 -11.40
C GLY A 32 -1.34 13.67 -10.53
N GLU A 33 -0.77 12.60 -11.09
CA GLU A 33 -0.33 11.42 -10.32
C GLU A 33 1.19 11.42 -10.17
N SER A 34 1.73 10.93 -9.05
CA SER A 34 3.19 10.80 -8.91
C SER A 34 3.77 9.69 -9.79
N TYR A 35 4.76 10.01 -10.63
CA TYR A 35 5.52 9.00 -11.37
C TYR A 35 6.25 8.03 -10.44
N GLN A 36 6.75 8.51 -9.29
CA GLN A 36 7.42 7.66 -8.30
C GLN A 36 6.45 6.64 -7.71
N PHE A 37 5.26 7.10 -7.31
CA PHE A 37 4.24 6.21 -6.78
C PHE A 37 3.82 5.15 -7.81
N LEU A 38 3.53 5.57 -9.05
CA LEU A 38 3.08 4.67 -10.11
C LEU A 38 4.13 3.60 -10.43
N THR A 39 5.40 3.98 -10.52
CA THR A 39 6.49 3.04 -10.84
C THR A 39 6.77 2.05 -9.71
N ARG A 40 6.79 2.50 -8.45
CA ARG A 40 7.13 1.66 -7.28
C ARG A 40 5.98 0.79 -6.78
N ASN A 41 4.74 1.16 -7.10
CA ASN A 41 3.53 0.47 -6.64
C ASN A 41 2.74 -0.22 -7.75
N ARG A 42 3.22 -0.26 -9.00
CA ARG A 42 2.63 -1.08 -10.07
C ARG A 42 2.47 -2.55 -9.64
N GLY A 43 1.41 -3.19 -10.12
CA GLY A 43 1.09 -4.60 -9.83
C GLY A 43 0.48 -4.85 -8.45
N LYS A 44 0.48 -3.87 -7.54
CA LYS A 44 -0.11 -4.00 -6.20
C LYS A 44 -1.59 -3.62 -6.21
N LYS A 45 -2.41 -4.39 -5.50
CA LYS A 45 -3.74 -3.94 -5.04
C LYS A 45 -3.55 -2.97 -3.87
N SER A 46 -4.51 -2.08 -3.64
CA SER A 46 -4.47 -1.12 -2.53
C SER A 46 -5.81 -1.07 -1.81
N ILE A 47 -5.76 -1.03 -0.48
CA ILE A 47 -6.90 -0.75 0.39
C ILE A 47 -6.54 0.37 1.36
N THR A 48 -7.54 1.13 1.79
CA THR A 48 -7.37 2.02 2.93
C THR A 48 -7.85 1.34 4.20
N LEU A 49 -7.06 1.46 5.28
CA LEU A 49 -7.37 0.86 6.58
C LEU A 49 -6.77 1.70 7.70
N ASN A 50 -7.61 2.13 8.66
CA ASN A 50 -7.13 2.84 9.83
C ASN A 50 -6.69 1.84 10.92
N LEU A 51 -5.39 1.53 10.97
CA LEU A 51 -4.80 0.62 11.95
C LEU A 51 -4.88 1.11 13.42
N ARG A 52 -5.22 2.38 13.65
CA ARG A 52 -5.43 2.94 15.00
C ARG A 52 -6.83 2.67 15.56
N SER A 53 -7.76 2.20 14.71
CA SER A 53 -9.10 1.84 15.14
C SER A 53 -9.17 0.36 15.56
N PRO A 54 -9.95 -0.02 16.59
CA PRO A 54 -10.09 -1.42 16.98
C PRO A 54 -10.54 -2.33 15.82
N LYS A 55 -11.52 -1.88 15.04
CA LYS A 55 -12.01 -2.58 13.84
C LYS A 55 -10.93 -2.71 12.76
N GLY A 56 -10.15 -1.66 12.54
CA GLY A 56 -9.05 -1.69 11.58
C GLY A 56 -7.95 -2.67 11.98
N LEU A 57 -7.63 -2.75 13.28
CA LEU A 57 -6.68 -3.73 13.80
C LEU A 57 -7.19 -5.17 13.65
N GLU A 58 -8.49 -5.41 13.89
CA GLU A 58 -9.12 -6.71 13.65
C GLU A 58 -9.01 -7.15 12.18
N ILE A 59 -9.31 -6.25 11.25
CA ILE A 59 -9.19 -6.51 9.81
C ILE A 59 -7.73 -6.76 9.42
N ALA A 60 -6.79 -5.97 9.93
CA ALA A 60 -5.37 -6.14 9.66
C ALA A 60 -4.86 -7.50 10.13
N ARG A 61 -5.28 -7.96 11.33
CA ARG A 61 -4.97 -9.29 11.84
C ARG A 61 -5.55 -10.40 10.96
N LYS A 62 -6.79 -10.25 10.49
CA LYS A 62 -7.42 -11.21 9.55
C LYS A 62 -6.71 -11.27 8.20
N LEU A 63 -6.21 -10.13 7.70
CA LEU A 63 -5.39 -10.08 6.49
C LEU A 63 -4.04 -10.75 6.71
N ALA A 64 -3.33 -10.38 7.78
CA ALA A 64 -2.03 -10.93 8.13
C ALA A 64 -2.08 -12.46 8.34
N ALA A 65 -3.15 -12.97 8.95
CA ALA A 65 -3.35 -14.41 9.14
C ALA A 65 -3.51 -15.21 7.83
N LYS A 66 -3.77 -14.53 6.70
CA LYS A 66 -3.87 -15.15 5.37
C LYS A 66 -2.66 -14.85 4.48
N ALA A 67 -1.78 -13.95 4.89
CA ALA A 67 -0.64 -13.54 4.10
C ALA A 67 0.56 -14.44 4.40
N ASP A 68 1.31 -14.81 3.38
CA ASP A 68 2.57 -15.54 3.57
C ASP A 68 3.67 -14.64 4.17
N VAL A 69 3.63 -13.34 3.83
CA VAL A 69 4.62 -12.35 4.25
C VAL A 69 3.94 -11.04 4.60
N LEU A 70 4.31 -10.46 5.75
CA LEU A 70 4.00 -9.08 6.12
C LEU A 70 5.27 -8.23 6.00
N VAL A 71 5.16 -7.09 5.31
CA VAL A 71 6.27 -6.14 5.13
C VAL A 71 5.83 -4.77 5.63
N GLU A 72 6.67 -4.15 6.45
CA GLU A 72 6.49 -2.79 6.93
C GLU A 72 7.84 -2.06 6.99
N ASN A 73 7.79 -0.73 7.02
CA ASN A 73 8.96 0.14 7.14
C ASN A 73 8.62 1.40 7.95
N PHE A 74 7.76 1.27 8.96
CA PHE A 74 7.44 2.35 9.90
C PHE A 74 8.61 2.55 10.88
N ALA A 75 8.70 3.75 11.48
CA ALA A 75 9.65 4.06 12.56
C ALA A 75 8.99 3.88 13.93
#